data_AF-A0A5E7NHW8-F1
#
_entry.id   AF-A0A5E7NHW8-F1
#
_cell.length_a   1.000
_cell.length_b   1.000
_cell.length_c   1.000
_cell.angle_alpha   90.00
_cell.angle_beta   90.00
_cell.angle_gamma   90.00
#
_symmetry.space_group_name_H-M   'P 1'
#
loop_
_entity.id
_entity.type
_entity.pdbx_description
1 polymer ?
#
loop_
_entity_poly.entity_id
_entity_poly.type
_entity_poly.pdbx_seq_one_letter_code
_entity_poly.pdbx_strand_id
1 'polypeptide(L)'
;MDVRLPITSAGICLALLLGGCSPSDEKRQTSLEEKTAQFEKSLDAIEDPKLRDAVAELGGSLLLLERAQLKLDSKPVETEYGEDVLAVLKHYPTPQALVDTYINGLFVLHKDSSSDYLTDLQPVFPFNFNIPAAFLFPHGLEWQSVTLSNKRVIAFQPEWSETDPGIQLSPSSSNLTNPDDLTVTYPFIDGLDMDNKNQPQPVSLQGKVEVIAPRRLYTFDLTKKDVGQTRTNDNLSVTLLKLGNNYAEIDFNNSAPLAPEVSETPLNPLIVQARDTTGQFLSRSGSINETAAQIAFYQKQLAKIQQQKAWSETFEKQIDEEQRTFEAQQKNHYTKVYFNGPVETVEVSVLDFSAVTVTHKDLNLPVRRFDSHTTAKTIQPLTLPVVVYDDQAPTWLKGATLSEEQLKKGIIVSQSVDDPSAARIEFDHPRSFNDEMLGTSFSAGDSPVTFFTEDGSGKRDGPIELPLEAYEVDPLRGAITYDLNLFPETPAYAVGSMPLFLATVAKQTLDAHTLPKGLELKGNALVVDLKLFPAQEWRFFAKDDSGNYLKEILSVTHDASAEGPALFAVHYFYGQPTRLETYQRTDLTTVQYGFEVKLAKADLSHLDQ
;
A
#
# COMPACT_ATOMS: atom_id res chain seq x y z
N MET A 1 1.96 8.56 21.20
CA MET A 1 0.76 9.06 20.48
C MET A 1 -0.48 8.42 21.11
N ASP A 2 -0.99 9.04 22.16
CA ASP A 2 -2.14 8.55 22.92
C ASP A 2 -3.13 9.72 23.01
N VAL A 3 -4.16 9.72 22.17
CA VAL A 3 -5.23 10.74 22.19
C VAL A 3 -6.53 10.03 22.52
N ARG A 4 -6.66 9.68 23.79
CA ARG A 4 -7.96 9.43 24.41
C ARG A 4 -8.33 10.67 25.23
N LEU A 5 -8.99 11.64 24.60
CA LEU A 5 -9.82 12.62 25.30
C LEU A 5 -11.12 12.87 24.51
N PRO A 6 -12.27 12.99 25.18
CA PRO A 6 -13.58 12.87 24.56
C PRO A 6 -14.11 14.23 24.13
N ILE A 7 -14.00 14.55 22.84
CA ILE A 7 -15.04 15.31 22.13
C ILE A 7 -15.22 14.58 20.80
N THR A 8 -16.38 13.96 20.66
CA THR A 8 -16.85 13.28 19.45
C THR A 8 -17.18 14.34 18.39
N SER A 9 -16.15 14.89 17.73
CA SER A 9 -16.28 15.64 16.48
C SER A 9 -16.06 14.64 15.34
N ALA A 10 -17.01 14.52 14.42
CA ALA A 10 -16.87 13.74 13.19
C ALA A 10 -15.54 14.08 12.49
N GLY A 11 -14.57 13.18 12.58
CA GLY A 11 -13.25 13.36 11.98
C GLY A 11 -13.39 13.46 10.48
N ILE A 12 -12.93 14.58 9.91
CA ILE A 12 -12.70 14.71 8.48
C ILE A 12 -11.62 13.69 8.11
N CYS A 13 -12.03 12.51 7.62
CA CYS A 13 -11.12 11.41 7.27
C CYS A 13 -10.55 11.64 5.86
N LEU A 14 -9.28 12.05 5.78
CA LEU A 14 -8.51 12.16 4.54
C LEU A 14 -7.46 11.04 4.46
N ALA A 15 -7.31 10.44 3.28
CA ALA A 15 -6.15 9.63 2.91
C ALA A 15 -5.49 10.26 1.68
N LEU A 16 -4.19 10.56 1.75
CA LEU A 16 -3.43 11.24 0.69
C LEU A 16 -2.04 10.61 0.51
N LEU A 17 -1.56 10.52 -0.75
CA LEU A 17 -0.16 10.22 -1.10
C LEU A 17 0.45 11.34 -1.98
N LEU A 18 1.77 11.54 -1.89
CA LEU A 18 2.54 12.68 -2.43
C LEU A 18 2.82 12.57 -3.95
N GLY A 19 2.81 13.70 -4.67
CA GLY A 19 3.11 13.82 -6.10
C GLY A 19 3.02 15.28 -6.59
N GLY A 20 3.85 15.66 -7.58
CA GLY A 20 4.17 17.04 -8.00
C GLY A 20 3.10 17.81 -8.79
N CYS A 21 3.29 19.13 -8.91
CA CYS A 21 2.25 20.11 -9.30
C CYS A 21 2.57 20.89 -10.58
N SER A 22 1.54 21.44 -11.23
CA SER A 22 1.65 22.23 -12.48
C SER A 22 1.54 23.75 -12.25
N PRO A 23 1.87 24.62 -13.24
CA PRO A 23 1.98 26.08 -13.05
C PRO A 23 0.67 26.83 -12.71
N SER A 24 -0.50 26.30 -13.09
CA SER A 24 -1.79 26.85 -12.63
C SER A 24 -2.10 26.47 -11.19
N ASP A 25 -1.55 25.33 -10.75
CA ASP A 25 -1.71 24.81 -9.40
C ASP A 25 -0.80 25.56 -8.45
N GLU A 26 0.40 25.95 -8.89
CA GLU A 26 1.30 26.83 -8.14
C GLU A 26 0.58 28.08 -7.64
N LYS A 27 -0.15 28.80 -8.50
CA LYS A 27 -0.89 30.01 -8.07
C LYS A 27 -1.97 29.73 -7.03
N ARG A 28 -2.67 28.59 -7.12
CA ARG A 28 -3.69 28.20 -6.14
C ARG A 28 -3.05 27.69 -4.85
N GLN A 29 -1.90 27.01 -4.93
CA GLN A 29 -1.12 26.55 -3.80
C GLN A 29 -0.50 27.70 -3.03
N THR A 30 0.13 28.67 -3.71
CA THR A 30 0.64 29.89 -3.09
C THR A 30 -0.48 30.63 -2.38
N SER A 31 -1.68 30.73 -2.99
CA SER A 31 -2.85 31.32 -2.33
C SER A 31 -3.31 30.53 -1.10
N LEU A 32 -3.19 29.19 -1.09
CA LEU A 32 -3.56 28.36 0.05
C LEU A 32 -2.52 28.47 1.18
N GLU A 33 -1.23 28.51 0.85
CA GLU A 33 -0.15 28.73 1.82
C GLU A 33 -0.27 30.09 2.50
N GLU A 34 -0.54 31.15 1.73
CA GLU A 34 -0.84 32.47 2.28
C GLU A 34 -2.06 32.43 3.21
N LYS A 35 -3.12 31.71 2.81
CA LYS A 35 -4.32 31.53 3.63
C LYS A 35 -4.03 30.74 4.91
N THR A 36 -3.21 29.70 4.85
CA THR A 36 -2.76 28.92 6.02
C THR A 36 -1.94 29.79 6.97
N ALA A 37 -0.97 30.55 6.46
CA ALA A 37 -0.15 31.44 7.28
C ALA A 37 -0.98 32.55 7.95
N GLN A 38 -1.96 33.12 7.21
CA GLN A 38 -2.90 34.09 7.78
C GLN A 38 -3.78 33.46 8.87
N PHE A 39 -4.24 32.23 8.66
CA PHE A 39 -5.02 31.50 9.65
C PHE A 39 -4.21 31.20 10.92
N GLU A 40 -3.00 30.68 10.80
CA GLU A 40 -2.11 30.42 11.95
C GLU A 40 -1.84 31.70 12.75
N LYS A 41 -1.52 32.81 12.06
CA LYS A 41 -1.34 34.12 12.70
C LYS A 41 -2.62 34.61 13.38
N SER A 42 -3.79 34.26 12.88
CA SER A 42 -5.06 34.64 13.50
C SER A 42 -5.30 33.91 14.84
N LEU A 43 -4.72 32.72 15.03
CA LEU A 43 -4.83 31.97 16.28
C LEU A 43 -4.07 32.64 17.43
N ASP A 44 -2.95 33.31 17.14
CA ASP A 44 -2.18 34.06 18.12
C ASP A 44 -2.96 35.24 18.74
N ALA A 45 -3.96 35.74 18.02
CA ALA A 45 -4.81 36.84 18.48
C ALA A 45 -5.95 36.38 19.42
N ILE A 46 -6.11 35.08 19.64
CA ILE A 46 -7.16 34.50 20.49
C ILE A 46 -6.58 34.23 21.89
N GLU A 47 -7.01 35.03 22.87
CA GLU A 47 -6.52 34.92 24.26
C GLU A 47 -7.09 33.70 25.01
N ASP A 48 -8.33 33.30 24.70
CA ASP A 48 -8.99 32.16 25.34
C ASP A 48 -8.47 30.84 24.76
N PRO A 49 -7.84 29.96 25.58
CA PRO A 49 -7.24 28.72 25.08
C PRO A 49 -8.27 27.76 24.47
N LYS A 50 -9.46 27.61 25.06
CA LYS A 50 -10.49 26.70 24.53
C LYS A 50 -11.03 27.20 23.21
N LEU A 51 -11.25 28.50 23.10
CA LEU A 51 -11.68 29.11 21.85
C LEU A 51 -10.62 28.95 20.76
N ARG A 52 -9.34 29.16 21.10
CA ARG A 52 -8.23 28.99 20.18
C ARG A 52 -8.15 27.55 19.69
N ASP A 53 -8.27 26.58 20.58
CA ASP A 53 -8.22 25.15 20.23
C ASP A 53 -9.39 24.77 19.30
N ALA A 54 -10.61 25.23 19.60
CA ALA A 54 -11.78 24.98 18.73
C ALA A 54 -11.65 25.62 17.34
N VAL A 55 -11.11 26.85 17.25
CA VAL A 55 -10.82 27.50 15.96
C VAL A 55 -9.74 26.73 15.20
N ALA A 56 -8.66 26.35 15.89
CA ALA A 56 -7.54 25.63 15.31
C ALA A 56 -7.96 24.26 14.76
N GLU A 57 -8.78 23.51 15.50
CA GLU A 57 -9.30 22.20 15.08
C GLU A 57 -10.15 22.33 13.81
N LEU A 58 -11.27 23.06 13.86
CA LEU A 58 -12.20 23.15 12.73
C LEU A 58 -11.58 23.87 11.52
N GLY A 59 -10.86 24.96 11.75
CA GLY A 59 -10.20 25.73 10.69
C GLY A 59 -9.04 24.97 10.05
N GLY A 60 -8.24 24.27 10.86
CA GLY A 60 -7.18 23.37 10.38
C GLY A 60 -7.75 22.24 9.52
N SER A 61 -8.81 21.57 9.98
CA SER A 61 -9.46 20.50 9.21
C SER A 61 -10.04 20.99 7.88
N LEU A 62 -10.64 22.20 7.84
CA LEU A 62 -11.13 22.80 6.60
C LEU A 62 -10.01 23.15 5.61
N LEU A 63 -8.87 23.66 6.10
CA LEU A 63 -7.69 23.94 5.27
C LEU A 63 -7.07 22.66 4.72
N LEU A 64 -7.01 21.59 5.52
CA LEU A 64 -6.55 20.26 5.08
C LEU A 64 -7.46 19.70 3.99
N LEU A 65 -8.78 19.84 4.15
CA LEU A 65 -9.77 19.42 3.16
C LEU A 65 -9.62 20.18 1.84
N GLU A 66 -9.46 21.50 1.90
CA GLU A 66 -9.23 22.35 0.71
C GLU A 66 -7.92 21.98 0.01
N ARG A 67 -6.84 21.74 0.77
CA ARG A 67 -5.56 21.24 0.23
C ARG A 67 -5.74 19.93 -0.50
N ALA A 68 -6.50 19.00 0.06
CA ALA A 68 -6.73 17.69 -0.53
C ALA A 68 -7.58 17.76 -1.79
N GLN A 69 -8.64 18.56 -1.79
CA GLN A 69 -9.46 18.80 -2.98
C GLN A 69 -8.62 19.38 -4.12
N LEU A 70 -7.83 20.41 -3.84
CA LEU A 70 -6.92 20.99 -4.82
C LEU A 70 -5.95 19.96 -5.38
N LYS A 71 -5.30 19.19 -4.50
CA LYS A 71 -4.33 18.16 -4.88
C LYS A 71 -4.95 17.04 -5.72
N LEU A 72 -6.15 16.58 -5.38
CA LEU A 72 -6.83 15.52 -6.12
C LEU A 72 -7.40 16.01 -7.44
N ASP A 73 -7.93 17.23 -7.49
CA ASP A 73 -8.46 17.83 -8.73
C ASP A 73 -7.33 18.23 -9.70
N SER A 74 -6.13 18.52 -9.20
CA SER A 74 -4.98 18.90 -10.03
C SER A 74 -4.02 17.76 -10.37
N LYS A 75 -4.17 16.58 -9.74
CA LYS A 75 -3.28 15.44 -9.99
C LYS A 75 -3.31 15.06 -11.48
N PRO A 76 -2.17 14.98 -12.17
CA PRO A 76 -2.10 14.44 -13.52
C PRO A 76 -2.74 13.05 -13.59
N VAL A 77 -3.55 12.81 -14.62
CA VAL A 77 -4.21 11.52 -14.81
C VAL A 77 -3.24 10.56 -15.49
N GLU A 78 -2.44 9.90 -14.67
CA GLU A 78 -1.61 8.77 -15.06
C GLU A 78 -2.36 7.48 -14.74
N THR A 79 -2.35 6.53 -15.70
CA THR A 79 -3.09 5.28 -15.52
C THR A 79 -2.24 4.31 -14.71
N GLU A 80 -2.74 3.95 -13.53
CA GLU A 80 -2.15 2.93 -12.68
C GLU A 80 -3.24 1.90 -12.36
N TYR A 81 -2.87 0.63 -12.44
CA TYR A 81 -3.80 -0.46 -12.17
C TYR A 81 -3.73 -0.90 -10.71
N GLY A 82 -4.88 -1.23 -10.17
CA GLY A 82 -5.06 -1.78 -8.83
C GLY A 82 -5.62 -3.19 -8.87
N GLU A 83 -5.83 -3.75 -7.68
CA GLU A 83 -6.32 -5.11 -7.51
C GLU A 83 -7.86 -5.16 -7.37
N ASP A 84 -8.45 -6.32 -7.66
CA ASP A 84 -9.82 -6.64 -7.25
C ASP A 84 -9.85 -6.96 -5.75
N VAL A 85 -10.05 -5.94 -4.90
CA VAL A 85 -10.02 -6.11 -3.44
C VAL A 85 -11.17 -6.99 -2.90
N LEU A 86 -12.23 -7.17 -3.69
CA LEU A 86 -13.37 -8.02 -3.35
C LEU A 86 -13.27 -9.43 -3.93
N ALA A 87 -12.22 -9.74 -4.71
CA ALA A 87 -12.03 -11.08 -5.27
C ALA A 87 -12.03 -12.17 -4.19
N VAL A 88 -11.45 -11.85 -3.03
CA VAL A 88 -11.40 -12.73 -1.87
C VAL A 88 -12.77 -13.26 -1.46
N LEU A 89 -13.83 -12.46 -1.58
CA LEU A 89 -15.19 -12.83 -1.15
C LEU A 89 -15.78 -13.97 -1.99
N LYS A 90 -15.25 -14.24 -3.18
CA LYS A 90 -15.68 -15.35 -4.04
C LYS A 90 -15.42 -16.71 -3.39
N HIS A 91 -14.46 -16.76 -2.47
CA HIS A 91 -14.01 -17.99 -1.81
C HIS A 91 -14.66 -18.24 -0.46
N TYR A 92 -15.27 -17.21 0.13
CA TYR A 92 -15.87 -17.29 1.47
C TYR A 92 -17.39 -17.08 1.36
N PRO A 93 -18.21 -18.10 1.66
CA PRO A 93 -19.65 -18.07 1.39
C PRO A 93 -20.40 -17.03 2.23
N THR A 94 -19.80 -16.55 3.32
CA THR A 94 -20.37 -15.53 4.20
C THR A 94 -19.27 -14.57 4.69
N PRO A 95 -19.62 -13.32 5.07
CA PRO A 95 -18.69 -12.41 5.73
C PRO A 95 -18.03 -13.03 6.97
N GLN A 96 -18.79 -13.79 7.77
CA GLN A 96 -18.24 -14.46 8.96
C GLN A 96 -17.15 -15.49 8.60
N ALA A 97 -17.29 -16.23 7.49
CA ALA A 97 -16.26 -17.19 7.07
C ALA A 97 -14.93 -16.51 6.72
N LEU A 98 -14.98 -15.28 6.18
CA LEU A 98 -13.79 -14.46 5.97
C LEU A 98 -13.17 -14.02 7.30
N VAL A 99 -13.99 -13.59 8.27
CA VAL A 99 -13.54 -13.22 9.63
C VAL A 99 -12.87 -14.40 10.33
N ASP A 100 -13.49 -15.58 10.29
CA ASP A 100 -12.93 -16.79 10.90
C ASP A 100 -11.58 -17.14 10.27
N THR A 101 -11.45 -16.96 8.95
CA THR A 101 -10.19 -17.18 8.23
C THR A 101 -9.13 -16.15 8.63
N TYR A 102 -9.51 -14.88 8.71
CA TYR A 102 -8.63 -13.78 9.12
C TYR A 102 -8.02 -14.04 10.51
N ILE A 103 -8.87 -14.36 11.48
CA ILE A 103 -8.46 -14.59 12.87
C ILE A 103 -7.69 -15.91 13.03
N ASN A 104 -8.11 -17.00 12.37
CA ASN A 104 -7.49 -18.31 12.55
C ASN A 104 -6.23 -18.52 11.68
N GLY A 105 -6.03 -17.66 10.67
CA GLY A 105 -4.81 -17.63 9.84
C GLY A 105 -3.69 -16.76 10.40
N LEU A 106 -3.95 -15.99 11.46
CA LEU A 106 -2.99 -15.11 12.13
C LEU A 106 -1.96 -15.90 12.94
N PHE A 107 -0.69 -15.56 12.80
CA PHE A 107 0.40 -16.06 13.64
C PHE A 107 1.49 -15.00 13.79
N VAL A 108 2.52 -15.28 14.61
CA VAL A 108 3.61 -14.33 14.88
C VAL A 108 4.93 -14.92 14.43
N LEU A 109 5.68 -14.16 13.65
CA LEU A 109 7.06 -14.44 13.28
C LEU A 109 8.02 -13.70 14.21
N HIS A 110 9.07 -14.40 14.61
CA HIS A 110 10.29 -13.80 15.13
C HIS A 110 11.13 -13.31 13.94
N LYS A 111 11.52 -12.04 13.95
CA LYS A 111 12.51 -11.47 13.04
C LYS A 111 13.79 -11.15 13.78
N ASP A 112 14.92 -11.48 13.16
CA ASP A 112 16.19 -10.97 13.62
C ASP A 112 16.19 -9.44 13.44
N SER A 113 16.48 -8.73 14.52
CA SER A 113 16.61 -7.27 14.50
C SER A 113 18.03 -6.88 14.12
N SER A 114 18.23 -5.66 13.63
CA SER A 114 19.57 -5.12 13.33
C SER A 114 20.43 -4.87 14.58
N SER A 115 19.88 -5.10 15.78
CA SER A 115 20.51 -4.82 17.07
C SER A 115 20.56 -6.06 17.96
N ASP A 116 21.71 -6.27 18.60
CA ASP A 116 21.97 -7.47 19.42
C ASP A 116 21.15 -7.54 20.72
N TYR A 117 20.43 -6.48 21.09
CA TYR A 117 19.58 -6.41 22.29
C TYR A 117 18.08 -6.29 21.96
N LEU A 118 17.69 -6.46 20.69
CA LEU A 118 16.29 -6.38 20.26
C LEU A 118 15.84 -7.70 19.64
N THR A 119 14.55 -8.01 19.78
CA THR A 119 13.89 -9.08 19.04
C THR A 119 12.58 -8.56 18.49
N ASP A 120 12.45 -8.55 17.16
CA ASP A 120 11.25 -8.06 16.50
C ASP A 120 10.23 -9.19 16.32
N LEU A 121 8.97 -8.87 16.55
CA LEU A 121 7.82 -9.77 16.44
C LEU A 121 6.87 -9.20 15.39
N GLN A 122 6.69 -9.95 14.30
CA GLN A 122 5.79 -9.57 13.21
C GLN A 122 4.53 -10.43 13.24
N PRO A 123 3.35 -9.85 13.50
CA PRO A 123 2.08 -10.50 13.21
C PRO A 123 1.91 -10.69 11.69
N VAL A 124 1.58 -11.91 11.27
CA VAL A 124 1.36 -12.24 9.86
C VAL A 124 -0.12 -12.55 9.65
N PHE A 125 -0.80 -11.65 8.93
CA PHE A 125 -2.20 -11.79 8.57
C PHE A 125 -2.37 -12.57 7.25
N PRO A 126 -3.44 -13.37 7.11
CA PRO A 126 -3.68 -14.16 5.90
C PRO A 126 -4.01 -13.30 4.68
N PHE A 127 -4.62 -12.13 4.88
CA PHE A 127 -4.98 -11.20 3.82
C PHE A 127 -4.12 -9.95 3.92
N ASN A 128 -3.74 -9.42 2.77
CA ASN A 128 -3.11 -8.11 2.67
C ASN A 128 -3.83 -7.39 1.52
N PHE A 129 -4.70 -6.45 1.84
CA PHE A 129 -5.41 -5.68 0.82
C PHE A 129 -4.73 -4.33 0.65
N ASN A 130 -4.52 -3.92 -0.59
CA ASN A 130 -4.07 -2.57 -0.92
C ASN A 130 -5.24 -1.57 -0.82
N ILE A 131 -5.88 -1.52 0.36
CA ILE A 131 -6.91 -0.56 0.75
C ILE A 131 -6.47 0.16 2.03
N PRO A 132 -6.97 1.38 2.26
CA PRO A 132 -6.91 1.97 3.59
C PRO A 132 -7.55 0.97 4.59
N ALA A 133 -6.78 0.54 5.59
CA ALA A 133 -7.13 -0.40 6.67
C ALA A 133 -6.76 -1.90 6.54
N ALA A 134 -5.99 -2.37 5.55
CA ALA A 134 -5.39 -3.73 5.46
C ALA A 134 -6.35 -4.96 5.47
N PHE A 135 -7.58 -4.86 6.02
CA PHE A 135 -8.66 -5.85 6.05
C PHE A 135 -10.01 -5.19 5.70
N LEU A 136 -10.92 -5.93 5.04
CA LEU A 136 -12.17 -5.40 4.49
C LEU A 136 -13.19 -4.96 5.53
N PHE A 137 -13.17 -5.56 6.72
CA PHE A 137 -14.18 -5.30 7.76
C PHE A 137 -13.57 -4.55 8.94
N PRO A 138 -14.39 -3.76 9.67
CA PRO A 138 -13.95 -3.11 10.90
C PRO A 138 -13.36 -4.13 11.86
N HIS A 139 -12.18 -3.83 12.38
CA HIS A 139 -11.45 -4.70 13.28
C HIS A 139 -10.58 -3.89 14.23
N GLY A 140 -10.22 -4.51 15.35
CA GLY A 140 -9.27 -4.00 16.32
C GLY A 140 -8.38 -5.12 16.84
N LEU A 141 -7.12 -4.80 17.06
CA LEU A 141 -6.13 -5.71 17.64
C LEU A 141 -5.44 -4.99 18.79
N GLU A 142 -5.48 -5.60 19.97
CA GLU A 142 -4.86 -5.08 21.18
C GLU A 142 -3.86 -6.10 21.73
N TRP A 143 -2.57 -5.77 21.70
CA TRP A 143 -1.54 -6.59 22.31
C TRP A 143 -1.46 -6.35 23.82
N GLN A 144 -1.27 -7.42 24.59
CA GLN A 144 -1.32 -7.37 26.05
C GLN A 144 -0.02 -7.76 26.72
N SER A 145 0.62 -8.83 26.25
CA SER A 145 1.88 -9.31 26.83
C SER A 145 2.60 -10.28 25.92
N VAL A 146 3.88 -10.50 26.20
CA VAL A 146 4.68 -11.60 25.65
C VAL A 146 5.13 -12.52 26.77
N THR A 147 5.00 -13.83 26.54
CA THR A 147 5.58 -14.86 27.39
C THR A 147 6.93 -15.28 26.85
N LEU A 148 7.95 -15.28 27.70
CA LEU A 148 9.32 -15.68 27.38
C LEU A 148 9.57 -17.16 27.70
N SER A 149 10.66 -17.72 27.19
CA SER A 149 11.05 -19.13 27.33
C SER A 149 11.27 -19.57 28.79
N ASN A 150 11.61 -18.64 29.67
CA ASN A 150 11.73 -18.85 31.12
C ASN A 150 10.40 -18.66 31.88
N LYS A 151 9.28 -18.56 31.16
CA LYS A 151 7.91 -18.35 31.67
C LYS A 151 7.65 -16.98 32.29
N ARG A 152 8.57 -16.01 32.16
CA ARG A 152 8.26 -14.61 32.51
C ARG A 152 7.26 -14.05 31.52
N VAL A 153 6.32 -13.25 32.03
CA VAL A 153 5.34 -12.52 31.23
C VAL A 153 5.71 -11.05 31.30
N ILE A 154 5.95 -10.44 30.13
CA ILE A 154 6.27 -9.03 29.98
C ILE A 154 5.03 -8.34 29.43
N ALA A 155 4.49 -7.36 30.18
CA ALA A 155 3.32 -6.61 29.75
C ALA A 155 3.68 -5.65 28.60
N PHE A 156 2.73 -5.43 27.70
CA PHE A 156 2.82 -4.42 26.66
C PHE A 156 2.92 -3.02 27.28
N GLN A 157 3.80 -2.19 26.72
CA GLN A 157 3.96 -0.78 27.03
C GLN A 157 3.76 0.03 25.74
N PRO A 158 3.03 1.15 25.79
CA PRO A 158 2.75 1.94 24.59
C PRO A 158 4.00 2.59 24.00
N GLU A 159 5.02 2.84 24.83
CA GLU A 159 6.27 3.46 24.44
C GLU A 159 7.42 2.75 25.17
N TRP A 160 8.56 2.65 24.49
CA TRP A 160 9.78 2.10 25.07
C TRP A 160 10.44 3.13 26.01
N SER A 161 11.03 2.64 27.11
CA SER A 161 11.80 3.45 28.05
C SER A 161 13.27 3.01 28.09
N GLU A 162 14.18 3.90 27.68
CA GLU A 162 15.63 3.72 27.87
C GLU A 162 16.03 3.55 29.34
N THR A 163 15.24 4.11 30.25
CA THR A 163 15.56 4.15 31.69
C THR A 163 15.05 2.94 32.47
N ASP A 164 14.17 2.13 31.87
CA ASP A 164 13.69 0.90 32.49
C ASP A 164 14.74 -0.22 32.30
N PRO A 165 15.36 -0.73 33.38
CA PRO A 165 16.41 -1.74 33.31
C PRO A 165 15.86 -3.15 33.04
N GLY A 166 14.55 -3.31 32.82
CA GLY A 166 13.88 -4.58 32.54
C GLY A 166 13.78 -4.93 31.06
N ILE A 167 13.34 -6.17 30.79
CA ILE A 167 12.88 -6.55 29.45
C ILE A 167 11.53 -5.88 29.21
N GLN A 168 11.37 -5.24 28.06
CA GLN A 168 10.18 -4.50 27.69
C GLN A 168 9.54 -5.07 26.41
N LEU A 169 8.23 -4.90 26.26
CA LEU A 169 7.48 -5.16 25.03
C LEU A 169 6.80 -3.86 24.63
N SER A 170 7.09 -3.36 23.42
CA SER A 170 6.52 -2.11 22.91
C SER A 170 6.28 -2.20 21.40
N PRO A 171 5.57 -1.24 20.79
CA PRO A 171 5.56 -1.09 19.35
C PRO A 171 6.97 -1.02 18.77
N SER A 172 7.14 -1.57 17.58
CA SER A 172 8.43 -1.61 16.92
C SER A 172 8.85 -0.22 16.42
N SER A 173 10.07 0.18 16.74
CA SER A 173 10.70 1.39 16.18
C SER A 173 11.33 1.15 14.81
N SER A 174 11.56 -0.12 14.43
CA SER A 174 12.20 -0.50 13.17
C SER A 174 11.23 -0.50 11.98
N ASN A 175 9.92 -0.48 12.24
CA ASN A 175 8.90 -0.44 11.20
C ASN A 175 7.77 0.57 11.49
N LEU A 176 8.03 1.85 11.25
CA LEU A 176 7.04 2.93 11.38
C LEU A 176 5.83 2.78 10.43
N THR A 177 5.89 1.86 9.45
CA THR A 177 4.83 1.65 8.45
C THR A 177 3.85 0.56 8.83
N ASN A 178 4.16 -0.28 9.83
CA ASN A 178 3.25 -1.31 10.34
C ASN A 178 3.08 -1.21 11.87
N PRO A 179 1.99 -0.61 12.35
CA PRO A 179 1.80 -0.35 13.79
C PRO A 179 1.62 -1.63 14.63
N ASP A 180 1.32 -2.77 13.99
CA ASP A 180 1.14 -4.05 14.68
C ASP A 180 2.46 -4.78 14.96
N ASP A 181 3.57 -4.37 14.33
CA ASP A 181 4.89 -4.93 14.61
C ASP A 181 5.33 -4.51 16.02
N LEU A 182 5.84 -5.48 16.80
CA LEU A 182 6.29 -5.27 18.17
C LEU A 182 7.77 -5.56 18.30
N THR A 183 8.39 -4.99 19.32
CA THR A 183 9.78 -5.29 19.68
C THR A 183 9.87 -5.69 21.15
N VAL A 184 10.59 -6.78 21.41
CA VAL A 184 11.06 -7.15 22.74
C VAL A 184 12.45 -6.56 22.92
N THR A 185 12.57 -5.61 23.85
CA THR A 185 13.82 -4.93 24.16
C THR A 185 14.45 -5.54 25.40
N TYR A 186 15.69 -6.02 25.29
CA TYR A 186 16.46 -6.48 26.43
C TYR A 186 17.26 -5.32 27.04
N PRO A 187 17.58 -5.38 28.35
CA PRO A 187 18.33 -4.32 29.01
C PRO A 187 19.67 -4.05 28.31
N PHE A 188 19.89 -2.80 27.90
CA PHE A 188 21.14 -2.36 27.29
C PHE A 188 22.00 -1.66 28.35
N ILE A 189 23.28 -2.05 28.45
CA ILE A 189 24.26 -1.38 29.30
C ILE A 189 25.44 -1.01 28.40
N ASP A 190 25.70 0.28 28.26
CA ASP A 190 26.78 0.79 27.42
C ASP A 190 28.14 0.21 27.85
N GLY A 191 28.90 -0.31 26.88
CA GLY A 191 30.17 -1.00 27.09
C GLY A 191 30.10 -2.47 27.52
N LEU A 192 28.92 -3.08 27.61
CA LEU A 192 28.75 -4.53 27.77
C LEU A 192 28.10 -5.13 26.52
N ASP A 193 28.80 -6.07 25.87
CA ASP A 193 28.24 -6.85 24.78
C ASP A 193 27.04 -7.68 25.29
N MET A 194 25.85 -7.27 24.88
CA MET A 194 24.59 -7.97 25.13
C MET A 194 24.25 -8.79 23.89
N ASP A 195 24.31 -10.13 24.01
CA ASP A 195 23.82 -11.03 22.95
C ASP A 195 22.43 -11.54 23.33
N ASN A 196 21.39 -11.08 22.61
CA ASN A 196 20.00 -11.49 22.79
C ASN A 196 19.84 -13.01 22.70
N LYS A 197 20.72 -13.74 21.99
CA LYS A 197 20.64 -15.21 21.85
C LYS A 197 20.75 -15.92 23.20
N ASN A 198 21.42 -15.30 24.17
CA ASN A 198 21.57 -15.82 25.53
C ASN A 198 20.45 -15.37 26.48
N GLN A 199 19.54 -14.51 26.01
CA GLN A 199 18.40 -14.02 26.77
C GLN A 199 17.16 -14.93 26.62
N PRO A 200 16.21 -14.86 27.57
CA PRO A 200 14.94 -15.59 27.46
C PRO A 200 14.13 -15.15 26.23
N GLN A 201 14.06 -16.01 25.22
CA GLN A 201 13.39 -15.73 23.95
C GLN A 201 11.85 -15.64 24.07
N PRO A 202 11.19 -14.80 23.27
CA PRO A 202 9.72 -14.79 23.20
C PRO A 202 9.19 -16.09 22.62
N VAL A 203 8.18 -16.69 23.27
CA VAL A 203 7.58 -17.97 22.85
C VAL A 203 6.09 -17.88 22.55
N SER A 204 5.37 -16.93 23.15
CA SER A 204 3.95 -16.72 22.86
C SER A 204 3.54 -15.27 23.09
N LEU A 205 2.79 -14.71 22.16
CA LEU A 205 2.24 -13.36 22.23
C LEU A 205 0.74 -13.41 22.58
N GLN A 206 0.35 -12.62 23.58
CA GLN A 206 -1.04 -12.52 24.04
C GLN A 206 -1.65 -11.20 23.58
N GLY A 207 -2.90 -11.26 23.16
CA GLY A 207 -3.65 -10.09 22.72
C GLY A 207 -5.15 -10.37 22.67
N LYS A 208 -5.89 -9.41 22.16
CA LYS A 208 -7.33 -9.52 21.88
C LYS A 208 -7.59 -9.02 20.49
N VAL A 209 -8.40 -9.77 19.75
CA VAL A 209 -8.89 -9.33 18.44
C VAL A 209 -10.41 -9.20 18.47
N GLU A 210 -10.88 -8.14 17.84
CA GLU A 210 -12.29 -7.90 17.56
C GLU A 210 -12.45 -7.69 16.06
N VAL A 211 -13.45 -8.34 15.47
CA VAL A 211 -13.80 -8.14 14.05
C VAL A 211 -15.31 -8.15 13.90
N ILE A 212 -15.82 -7.20 13.12
CA ILE A 212 -17.26 -6.98 12.92
C ILE A 212 -17.63 -7.44 11.52
N ALA A 213 -18.26 -8.61 11.40
CA ALA A 213 -18.79 -9.08 10.13
C ALA A 213 -20.12 -8.38 9.82
N PRO A 214 -20.29 -7.72 8.66
CA PRO A 214 -21.58 -7.20 8.24
C PRO A 214 -22.54 -8.34 7.92
N ARG A 215 -23.86 -8.06 7.92
CA ARG A 215 -24.90 -9.03 7.51
C ARG A 215 -24.63 -9.59 6.12
N ARG A 216 -24.25 -8.69 5.21
CA ARG A 216 -23.95 -8.98 3.81
C ARG A 216 -23.16 -7.81 3.20
N LEU A 217 -22.60 -8.07 2.03
CA LEU A 217 -22.13 -7.05 1.10
C LEU A 217 -22.99 -7.14 -0.17
N TYR A 218 -23.31 -6.00 -0.75
CA TYR A 218 -23.99 -5.94 -2.04
C TYR A 218 -23.30 -4.97 -2.98
N THR A 219 -23.14 -5.38 -4.23
CA THR A 219 -22.38 -4.66 -5.26
C THR A 219 -23.31 -4.11 -6.34
N PHE A 220 -23.12 -2.84 -6.68
CA PHE A 220 -23.76 -2.15 -7.78
C PHE A 220 -22.71 -1.83 -8.86
N ASP A 221 -22.85 -2.44 -10.04
CA ASP A 221 -22.10 -2.03 -11.23
C ASP A 221 -22.78 -0.84 -11.90
N LEU A 222 -22.09 0.29 -11.97
CA LEU A 222 -22.61 1.57 -12.47
C LEU A 222 -21.77 2.10 -13.64
N THR A 223 -22.43 2.78 -14.55
CA THR A 223 -21.82 3.37 -15.76
C THR A 223 -22.29 4.81 -15.94
N LYS A 224 -21.79 5.49 -16.99
CA LYS A 224 -22.28 6.82 -17.39
C LYS A 224 -23.79 6.87 -17.62
N LYS A 225 -24.44 5.75 -17.95
CA LYS A 225 -25.90 5.68 -18.17
C LYS A 225 -26.69 5.78 -16.86
N ASP A 226 -26.06 5.43 -15.73
CA ASP A 226 -26.67 5.39 -14.41
C ASP A 226 -26.52 6.73 -13.66
N VAL A 227 -25.85 7.72 -14.26
CA VAL A 227 -25.68 9.05 -13.65
C VAL A 227 -27.04 9.71 -13.40
N GLY A 228 -27.25 10.16 -12.16
CA GLY A 228 -28.50 10.73 -11.65
C GLY A 228 -29.58 9.69 -11.31
N GLN A 229 -29.31 8.39 -11.50
CA GLN A 229 -30.26 7.32 -11.17
C GLN A 229 -29.92 6.67 -9.82
N THR A 230 -30.94 6.48 -8.98
CA THR A 230 -30.82 5.69 -7.76
C THR A 230 -31.09 4.22 -8.05
N ARG A 231 -30.16 3.35 -7.66
CA ARG A 231 -30.27 1.90 -7.68
C ARG A 231 -30.53 1.43 -6.26
N THR A 232 -31.44 0.48 -6.09
CA THR A 232 -31.84 -0.02 -4.76
C THR A 232 -31.82 -1.54 -4.74
N ASN A 233 -31.32 -2.10 -3.64
CA ASN A 233 -31.46 -3.51 -3.30
C ASN A 233 -31.87 -3.63 -1.84
N ASP A 234 -33.14 -4.02 -1.60
CA ASP A 234 -33.70 -4.17 -0.26
C ASP A 234 -33.54 -2.87 0.56
N ASN A 235 -32.75 -2.84 1.64
CA ASN A 235 -32.51 -1.65 2.47
C ASN A 235 -31.39 -0.73 1.94
N LEU A 236 -30.65 -1.14 0.92
CA LEU A 236 -29.48 -0.40 0.41
C LEU A 236 -29.83 0.38 -0.84
N SER A 237 -29.42 1.63 -0.91
CA SER A 237 -29.59 2.49 -2.09
C SER A 237 -28.31 3.25 -2.41
N VAL A 238 -27.99 3.32 -3.70
CA VAL A 238 -26.81 4.01 -4.24
C VAL A 238 -27.23 4.86 -5.43
N THR A 239 -26.78 6.10 -5.46
CA THR A 239 -26.97 7.02 -6.58
C THR A 239 -25.60 7.45 -7.10
N LEU A 240 -25.36 7.24 -8.40
CA LEU A 240 -24.19 7.83 -9.06
C LEU A 240 -24.51 9.29 -9.39
N LEU A 241 -24.03 10.23 -8.58
CA LEU A 241 -24.29 11.65 -8.79
C LEU A 241 -23.55 12.18 -10.01
N LYS A 242 -22.30 11.74 -10.18
CA LYS A 242 -21.43 12.18 -11.28
C LYS A 242 -20.38 11.13 -11.60
N LEU A 243 -20.04 11.03 -12.89
CA LEU A 243 -18.92 10.23 -13.36
C LEU A 243 -18.04 11.11 -14.26
N GLY A 244 -16.90 11.53 -13.71
CA GLY A 244 -15.89 12.30 -14.42
C GLY A 244 -14.98 11.42 -15.28
N ASN A 245 -13.87 11.99 -15.75
CA ASN A 245 -12.86 11.21 -16.47
C ASN A 245 -12.19 10.19 -15.53
N ASN A 246 -11.77 10.62 -14.34
CA ASN A 246 -10.98 9.84 -13.39
C ASN A 246 -11.58 9.84 -11.97
N TYR A 247 -12.87 10.17 -11.82
CA TYR A 247 -13.52 10.20 -10.51
C TYR A 247 -15.02 9.86 -10.60
N ALA A 248 -15.58 9.42 -9.48
CA ALA A 248 -17.01 9.20 -9.31
C ALA A 248 -17.51 9.90 -8.04
N GLU A 249 -18.68 10.53 -8.12
CA GLU A 249 -19.41 11.07 -6.96
C GLU A 249 -20.61 10.17 -6.69
N ILE A 250 -20.68 9.65 -5.48
CA ILE A 250 -21.64 8.63 -5.07
C ILE A 250 -22.36 9.13 -3.83
N ASP A 251 -23.67 8.91 -3.80
CA ASP A 251 -24.49 9.06 -2.62
C ASP A 251 -25.07 7.69 -2.25
N PHE A 252 -24.98 7.29 -0.99
CA PHE A 252 -25.56 6.04 -0.52
C PHE A 252 -26.41 6.23 0.72
N ASN A 253 -27.38 5.34 0.90
CA ASN A 253 -28.22 5.30 2.07
C ASN A 253 -28.59 3.85 2.42
N ASN A 254 -28.58 3.55 3.71
CA ASN A 254 -29.16 2.34 4.28
C ASN A 254 -30.43 2.72 5.05
N SER A 255 -31.59 2.31 4.55
CA SER A 255 -32.87 2.64 5.19
C SER A 255 -33.13 1.86 6.48
N ALA A 256 -32.36 0.80 6.75
CA ALA A 256 -32.43 0.07 8.01
C ALA A 256 -31.50 0.72 9.05
N PRO A 257 -31.90 0.77 10.33
CA PRO A 257 -31.04 1.30 11.38
C PRO A 257 -29.79 0.42 11.54
N LEU A 258 -28.70 1.02 12.02
CA LEU A 258 -27.51 0.27 12.43
C LEU A 258 -27.85 -0.71 13.55
N ALA A 259 -27.14 -1.84 13.56
CA ALA A 259 -27.24 -2.80 14.65
C ALA A 259 -26.80 -2.13 15.98
N PRO A 260 -27.48 -2.39 17.11
CA PRO A 260 -27.14 -1.76 18.40
C PRO A 260 -25.69 -1.99 18.84
N GLU A 261 -25.09 -3.10 18.43
CA GLU A 261 -23.72 -3.50 18.78
C GLU A 261 -22.66 -2.56 18.20
N VAL A 262 -23.00 -1.78 17.16
CA VAL A 262 -22.06 -0.92 16.43
C VAL A 262 -22.51 0.53 16.35
N SER A 263 -23.47 0.93 17.19
CA SER A 263 -24.03 2.29 17.16
C SER A 263 -22.98 3.38 17.42
N GLU A 264 -21.96 3.07 18.21
CA GLU A 264 -20.86 3.98 18.57
C GLU A 264 -19.57 3.68 17.78
N THR A 265 -19.59 2.69 16.88
CA THR A 265 -18.41 2.33 16.09
C THR A 265 -18.35 3.19 14.84
N PRO A 266 -17.24 3.89 14.55
CA PRO A 266 -17.07 4.57 13.27
C PRO A 266 -16.96 3.52 12.16
N LEU A 267 -17.95 3.47 11.27
CA LEU A 267 -18.03 2.50 10.18
C LEU A 267 -17.82 3.21 8.84
N ASN A 268 -16.99 2.62 7.98
CA ASN A 268 -16.97 2.95 6.56
C ASN A 268 -17.63 1.81 5.77
N PRO A 269 -18.91 1.96 5.37
CA PRO A 269 -19.64 0.89 4.72
C PRO A 269 -19.43 0.84 3.20
N LEU A 270 -18.59 1.70 2.61
CA LEU A 270 -18.38 1.75 1.17
C LEU A 270 -17.02 1.26 0.73
N ILE A 271 -17.05 0.38 -0.26
CA ILE A 271 -15.90 0.00 -1.07
C ILE A 271 -16.22 0.40 -2.51
N VAL A 272 -15.40 1.29 -3.07
CA VAL A 272 -15.59 1.81 -4.43
C VAL A 272 -14.37 1.47 -5.26
N GLN A 273 -14.59 0.69 -6.31
CA GLN A 273 -13.59 0.32 -7.30
C GLN A 273 -14.01 0.85 -8.67
N ALA A 274 -13.06 1.00 -9.58
CA ALA A 274 -13.33 1.41 -10.95
C ALA A 274 -12.57 0.53 -11.92
N ARG A 275 -13.13 0.31 -13.11
CA ARG A 275 -12.43 -0.31 -14.23
C ARG A 275 -12.36 0.64 -15.41
N ASP A 276 -11.31 0.51 -16.18
CA ASP A 276 -11.14 1.19 -17.45
C ASP A 276 -11.88 0.46 -18.59
N THR A 277 -11.70 0.93 -19.82
CA THR A 277 -12.30 0.32 -21.02
C THR A 277 -11.76 -1.09 -21.33
N THR A 278 -10.60 -1.47 -20.79
CA THR A 278 -10.05 -2.82 -20.94
C THR A 278 -10.60 -3.80 -19.91
N GLY A 279 -11.29 -3.29 -18.89
CA GLY A 279 -11.83 -4.05 -17.77
C GLY A 279 -10.81 -4.27 -16.64
N GLN A 280 -9.66 -3.61 -16.68
CA GLN A 280 -8.66 -3.65 -15.61
C GLN A 280 -9.07 -2.70 -14.48
N PHE A 281 -8.85 -3.12 -13.25
CA PHE A 281 -9.12 -2.28 -12.08
C PHE A 281 -8.11 -1.15 -11.97
N LEU A 282 -8.58 0.06 -11.69
CA LEU A 282 -7.74 1.24 -11.50
C LEU A 282 -7.34 1.38 -10.03
N SER A 283 -6.11 1.82 -9.77
CA SER A 283 -5.69 2.17 -8.41
C SER A 283 -6.39 3.47 -7.97
N ARG A 284 -6.62 3.61 -6.66
CA ARG A 284 -7.28 4.78 -6.08
C ARG A 284 -6.25 5.89 -5.81
N SER A 285 -6.58 7.13 -6.18
CA SER A 285 -5.75 8.31 -5.90
C SER A 285 -6.11 8.96 -4.56
N GLY A 286 -7.36 8.83 -4.12
CA GLY A 286 -7.88 9.43 -2.89
C GLY A 286 -9.40 9.59 -2.92
N SER A 287 -9.95 10.18 -1.86
CA SER A 287 -11.38 10.47 -1.76
C SER A 287 -11.68 11.69 -0.89
N ILE A 288 -12.84 12.28 -1.12
CA ILE A 288 -13.43 13.37 -0.34
C ILE A 288 -14.83 12.93 0.09
N ASN A 289 -15.14 12.96 1.38
CA ASN A 289 -16.39 12.40 1.92
C ASN A 289 -17.41 13.49 2.30
N GLU A 290 -17.02 14.76 2.15
CA GLU A 290 -17.84 15.90 2.48
C GLU A 290 -18.50 16.48 1.23
N THR A 291 -19.81 16.65 1.29
CA THR A 291 -20.58 17.42 0.31
C THR A 291 -20.24 18.91 0.40
N ALA A 292 -20.50 19.66 -0.67
CA ALA A 292 -20.41 21.12 -0.65
C ALA A 292 -21.30 21.76 0.44
N ALA A 293 -22.45 21.15 0.76
CA ALA A 293 -23.35 21.63 1.81
C ALA A 293 -22.75 21.42 3.22
N GLN A 294 -22.10 20.29 3.47
CA GLN A 294 -21.37 20.03 4.72
C GLN A 294 -20.21 20.99 4.89
N ILE A 295 -19.41 21.21 3.85
CA ILE A 295 -18.30 22.17 3.87
C ILE A 295 -18.82 23.58 4.19
N ALA A 296 -19.89 24.02 3.53
CA ALA A 296 -20.50 25.32 3.80
C ALA A 296 -21.04 25.44 5.24
N PHE A 297 -21.59 24.37 5.80
CA PHE A 297 -22.02 24.32 7.20
C PHE A 297 -20.83 24.49 8.16
N TYR A 298 -19.74 23.75 7.95
CA TYR A 298 -18.53 23.84 8.78
C TYR A 298 -17.87 25.21 8.68
N GLN A 299 -17.82 25.82 7.48
CA GLN A 299 -17.32 27.18 7.31
C GLN A 299 -18.18 28.20 8.09
N LYS A 300 -19.50 28.02 8.10
CA LYS A 300 -20.41 28.86 8.88
C LYS A 300 -20.21 28.68 10.39
N GLN A 301 -19.97 27.44 10.85
CA GLN A 301 -19.63 27.16 12.25
C GLN A 301 -18.32 27.86 12.65
N LEU A 302 -17.26 27.69 11.85
CA LEU A 302 -15.97 28.35 12.09
C LEU A 302 -16.13 29.87 12.20
N ALA A 303 -16.83 30.49 11.25
CA ALA A 303 -17.08 31.93 11.25
C ALA A 303 -17.85 32.41 12.50
N LYS A 304 -18.72 31.57 13.06
CA LYS A 304 -19.48 31.86 14.28
C LYS A 304 -18.62 31.71 15.55
N ILE A 305 -17.74 30.71 15.59
CA ILE A 305 -16.76 30.51 16.66
C ILE A 305 -15.80 31.71 16.70
N GLN A 306 -15.28 32.13 15.53
CA GLN A 306 -14.36 33.28 15.41
C GLN A 306 -14.96 34.63 15.84
N GLN A 307 -16.28 34.76 15.96
CA GLN A 307 -16.94 35.96 16.47
C GLN A 307 -16.98 36.04 18.00
N GLN A 308 -16.69 34.93 18.70
CA GLN A 308 -16.66 34.91 20.16
C GLN A 308 -15.35 35.53 20.67
N LYS A 309 -15.43 36.16 21.85
CA LYS A 309 -14.25 36.66 22.57
C LYS A 309 -13.74 35.68 23.63
N ALA A 310 -14.60 34.78 24.09
CA ALA A 310 -14.29 33.77 25.11
C ALA A 310 -15.19 32.55 24.90
N TRP A 311 -14.72 31.38 25.30
CA TRP A 311 -15.49 30.15 25.28
C TRP A 311 -16.46 30.08 26.45
N SER A 312 -17.68 29.62 26.22
CA SER A 312 -18.67 29.43 27.29
C SER A 312 -19.44 28.13 27.10
N GLU A 313 -19.86 27.49 28.19
CA GLU A 313 -20.65 26.25 28.14
C GLU A 313 -21.97 26.43 27.36
N THR A 314 -22.57 27.62 27.42
CA THR A 314 -23.79 27.93 26.67
C THR A 314 -23.52 27.94 25.17
N PHE A 315 -22.39 28.51 24.75
CA PHE A 315 -21.99 28.56 23.35
C PHE A 315 -21.61 27.16 22.83
N GLU A 316 -20.85 26.40 23.61
CA GLU A 316 -20.51 25.00 23.32
C GLU A 316 -21.76 24.16 23.06
N LYS A 317 -22.73 24.19 23.98
CA LYS A 317 -24.02 23.50 23.79
C LYS A 317 -24.77 23.95 22.54
N GLN A 318 -24.70 25.23 22.18
CA GLN A 318 -25.36 25.74 20.99
C GLN A 318 -24.70 25.20 19.71
N ILE A 319 -23.38 25.19 19.63
CA ILE A 319 -22.64 24.67 18.48
C ILE A 319 -22.87 23.16 18.35
N ASP A 320 -22.80 22.42 19.45
CA ASP A 320 -23.10 20.99 19.50
C ASP A 320 -24.52 20.67 19.03
N GLU A 321 -25.51 21.43 19.47
CA GLU A 321 -26.91 21.21 19.09
C GLU A 321 -27.16 21.53 17.61
N GLU A 322 -26.54 22.60 17.09
CA GLU A 322 -26.58 22.94 15.67
C GLU A 322 -25.94 21.84 14.81
N GLN A 323 -24.80 21.30 15.25
CA GLN A 323 -24.12 20.19 14.57
C GLN A 323 -24.96 18.92 14.59
N ARG A 324 -25.44 18.48 15.76
CA ARG A 324 -26.31 17.30 15.87
C ARG A 324 -27.58 17.44 15.03
N THR A 325 -28.17 18.64 14.99
CA THR A 325 -29.35 18.91 14.17
C THR A 325 -29.05 18.79 12.67
N PHE A 326 -27.90 19.30 12.24
CA PHE A 326 -27.45 19.21 10.86
C PHE A 326 -27.14 17.76 10.45
N GLU A 327 -26.42 17.02 11.30
CA GLU A 327 -26.06 15.61 11.09
C GLU A 327 -27.30 14.71 11.07
N ALA A 328 -28.28 14.94 11.96
CA ALA A 328 -29.54 14.19 11.97
C ALA A 328 -30.37 14.35 10.68
N GLN A 329 -30.11 15.39 9.89
CA GLN A 329 -30.73 15.59 8.57
C GLN A 329 -29.98 14.86 7.45
N GLN A 330 -28.72 14.48 7.66
CA GLN A 330 -27.92 13.74 6.69
C GLN A 330 -28.27 12.24 6.77
N LYS A 331 -29.27 11.84 5.99
CA LYS A 331 -29.65 10.42 5.87
C LYS A 331 -28.79 9.65 4.87
N ASN A 332 -28.15 10.39 3.97
CA ASN A 332 -27.32 9.82 2.95
C ASN A 332 -25.86 10.18 3.25
N HIS A 333 -24.98 9.32 2.76
CA HIS A 333 -23.56 9.45 2.91
C HIS A 333 -22.96 9.63 1.52
N TYR A 334 -22.16 10.68 1.41
CA TYR A 334 -21.53 11.08 0.17
C TYR A 334 -20.07 10.62 0.13
N THR A 335 -19.60 10.24 -1.05
CA THR A 335 -18.17 10.12 -1.31
C THR A 335 -17.85 10.48 -2.76
N LYS A 336 -16.77 11.26 -2.94
CA LYS A 336 -16.13 11.49 -4.23
C LYS A 336 -14.82 10.71 -4.24
N VAL A 337 -14.69 9.74 -5.12
CA VAL A 337 -13.53 8.87 -5.22
C VAL A 337 -12.78 9.15 -6.52
N TYR A 338 -11.46 9.32 -6.41
CA TYR A 338 -10.55 9.55 -7.54
C TYR A 338 -9.72 8.30 -7.83
N PHE A 339 -9.45 8.08 -9.11
CA PHE A 339 -8.72 6.93 -9.64
C PHE A 339 -7.56 7.40 -10.53
N ASN A 340 -6.50 6.60 -10.57
CA ASN A 340 -5.36 6.80 -11.45
C ASN A 340 -5.69 6.20 -12.82
N GLY A 341 -6.44 6.94 -13.64
CA GLY A 341 -6.79 6.55 -15.01
C GLY A 341 -8.24 6.88 -15.40
N PRO A 342 -8.59 6.70 -16.69
CA PRO A 342 -9.94 6.93 -17.19
C PRO A 342 -10.92 5.83 -16.75
N VAL A 343 -12.06 6.24 -16.18
CA VAL A 343 -13.09 5.35 -15.65
C VAL A 343 -14.17 5.04 -16.69
N GLU A 344 -14.43 3.76 -16.92
CA GLU A 344 -15.55 3.28 -17.75
C GLU A 344 -16.71 2.76 -16.89
N THR A 345 -16.40 1.92 -15.90
CA THR A 345 -17.36 1.34 -14.95
C THR A 345 -16.92 1.60 -13.52
N VAL A 346 -17.90 1.84 -12.64
CA VAL A 346 -17.69 2.00 -11.20
C VAL A 346 -18.43 0.88 -10.48
N GLU A 347 -17.70 0.13 -9.66
CA GLU A 347 -18.24 -0.91 -8.80
C GLU A 347 -18.39 -0.34 -7.39
N VAL A 348 -19.64 -0.17 -6.94
CA VAL A 348 -19.97 0.35 -5.61
C VAL A 348 -20.49 -0.79 -4.74
N SER A 349 -19.69 -1.19 -3.77
CA SER A 349 -20.01 -2.26 -2.83
C SER A 349 -20.33 -1.67 -1.46
N VAL A 350 -21.49 -2.04 -0.92
CA VAL A 350 -22.03 -1.54 0.35
C VAL A 350 -22.06 -2.67 1.38
N LEU A 351 -21.40 -2.46 2.51
CA LEU A 351 -21.41 -3.32 3.70
C LEU A 351 -22.66 -3.02 4.54
N ASP A 352 -23.54 -4.01 4.71
CA ASP A 352 -24.81 -3.86 5.43
C ASP A 352 -24.64 -4.16 6.92
N PHE A 353 -24.46 -3.11 7.71
CA PHE A 353 -24.35 -3.18 9.17
C PHE A 353 -25.71 -3.08 9.91
N SER A 354 -26.84 -3.28 9.21
CA SER A 354 -28.17 -3.34 9.86
C SER A 354 -28.34 -4.55 10.78
N ALA A 355 -27.53 -5.58 10.57
CA ALA A 355 -27.24 -6.64 11.52
C ALA A 355 -25.75 -6.98 11.39
N VAL A 356 -25.14 -7.44 12.48
CA VAL A 356 -23.71 -7.76 12.51
C VAL A 356 -23.45 -9.03 13.28
N THR A 357 -22.28 -9.61 13.07
CA THR A 357 -21.69 -10.58 14.00
C THR A 357 -20.39 -10.00 14.52
N VAL A 358 -20.34 -9.69 15.81
CA VAL A 358 -19.12 -9.21 16.47
C VAL A 358 -18.37 -10.43 17.03
N THR A 359 -17.17 -10.66 16.53
CA THR A 359 -16.30 -11.75 16.99
C THR A 359 -15.21 -11.18 17.88
N HIS A 360 -15.23 -11.52 19.17
CA HIS A 360 -14.13 -11.26 20.10
C HIS A 360 -13.35 -12.55 20.36
N LYS A 361 -12.02 -12.49 20.29
CA LYS A 361 -11.17 -13.64 20.60
C LYS A 361 -9.92 -13.21 21.37
N ASP A 362 -9.70 -13.85 22.51
CA ASP A 362 -8.41 -13.80 23.19
C ASP A 362 -7.37 -14.58 22.37
N LEU A 363 -6.26 -13.93 22.07
CA LEU A 363 -5.15 -14.47 21.30
C LEU A 363 -4.08 -15.00 22.24
N ASN A 364 -3.56 -16.18 21.91
CA ASN A 364 -2.34 -16.74 22.49
C ASN A 364 -1.55 -17.40 21.36
N LEU A 365 -0.79 -16.57 20.63
CA LEU A 365 -0.16 -16.95 19.38
C LEU A 365 1.27 -17.41 19.62
N PRO A 366 1.65 -18.63 19.17
CA PRO A 366 3.03 -19.07 19.29
C PRO A 366 3.93 -18.20 18.41
N VAL A 367 5.08 -17.80 18.96
CA VAL A 367 6.13 -17.10 18.21
C VAL A 367 6.93 -18.14 17.43
N ARG A 368 6.97 -17.99 16.11
CA ARG A 368 7.61 -18.91 15.17
C ARG A 368 8.88 -18.29 14.60
N ARG A 369 9.96 -19.07 14.49
CA ARG A 369 11.21 -18.61 13.89
C ARG A 369 11.42 -19.25 12.51
N PHE A 370 11.28 -18.43 11.48
CA PHE A 370 11.53 -18.79 10.08
C PHE A 370 12.46 -17.73 9.47
N ASP A 371 13.76 -17.92 9.67
CA ASP A 371 14.78 -17.07 9.05
C ASP A 371 14.77 -17.32 7.54
N SER A 372 14.86 -16.27 6.72
CA SER A 372 14.81 -16.40 5.25
C SER A 372 15.91 -17.31 4.70
N HIS A 373 17.05 -17.36 5.41
CA HIS A 373 18.18 -18.24 5.19
C HIS A 373 18.53 -18.98 6.49
N THR A 374 18.80 -20.28 6.39
CA THR A 374 19.20 -21.09 7.55
C THR A 374 20.16 -22.20 7.15
N THR A 375 21.08 -22.56 8.04
CA THR A 375 21.95 -23.73 7.83
C THR A 375 21.34 -25.02 8.36
N ALA A 376 20.26 -24.93 9.16
CA ALA A 376 19.55 -26.08 9.68
C ALA A 376 19.04 -26.97 8.53
N LYS A 377 19.10 -28.30 8.67
CA LYS A 377 18.56 -29.21 7.64
C LYS A 377 17.14 -29.70 7.95
N THR A 378 16.69 -29.49 9.18
CA THR A 378 15.35 -29.85 9.61
C THR A 378 14.35 -28.83 9.09
N ILE A 379 13.31 -29.32 8.43
CA ILE A 379 12.18 -28.50 7.96
C ILE A 379 11.20 -28.34 9.12
N GLN A 380 10.96 -27.09 9.54
CA GLN A 380 10.00 -26.81 10.60
C GLN A 380 8.57 -26.88 10.04
N PRO A 381 7.60 -27.48 10.75
CA PRO A 381 6.21 -27.49 10.30
C PRO A 381 5.55 -26.12 10.54
N LEU A 382 4.79 -25.65 9.56
CA LEU A 382 3.92 -24.47 9.68
C LEU A 382 2.52 -24.83 9.19
N THR A 383 1.70 -25.39 10.08
CA THR A 383 0.33 -25.79 9.75
C THR A 383 -0.64 -24.80 10.36
N LEU A 384 -1.43 -24.14 9.50
CA LEU A 384 -2.50 -23.23 9.89
C LEU A 384 -3.85 -23.86 9.49
N PRO A 385 -4.90 -23.74 10.32
CA PRO A 385 -6.17 -24.44 10.10
C PRO A 385 -7.09 -23.67 9.12
N VAL A 386 -6.52 -23.02 8.11
CA VAL A 386 -7.26 -22.19 7.15
C VAL A 386 -6.71 -22.37 5.73
N VAL A 387 -7.56 -22.06 4.75
CA VAL A 387 -7.19 -21.99 3.34
C VAL A 387 -7.33 -20.55 2.87
N VAL A 388 -6.32 -20.05 2.18
CA VAL A 388 -6.29 -18.68 1.65
C VAL A 388 -5.82 -18.76 0.21
N TYR A 389 -6.58 -18.12 -0.67
CA TYR A 389 -6.28 -18.12 -2.09
C TYR A 389 -5.52 -16.87 -2.51
N ASP A 390 -4.71 -17.01 -3.54
CA ASP A 390 -4.04 -15.91 -4.23
C ASP A 390 -4.86 -15.53 -5.47
N ASP A 391 -5.74 -14.55 -5.29
CA ASP A 391 -6.57 -14.00 -6.36
C ASP A 391 -5.78 -13.15 -7.38
N GLN A 392 -4.55 -12.76 -7.05
CA GLN A 392 -3.68 -12.00 -7.95
C GLN A 392 -2.88 -12.90 -8.88
N ALA A 393 -2.54 -14.12 -8.45
CA ALA A 393 -1.78 -15.07 -9.24
C ALA A 393 -2.29 -15.23 -10.69
N PRO A 394 -3.59 -15.44 -10.98
CA PRO A 394 -4.07 -15.57 -12.36
C PRO A 394 -3.75 -14.36 -13.26
N THR A 395 -3.78 -13.15 -12.71
CA THR A 395 -3.47 -11.92 -13.47
C THR A 395 -1.96 -11.72 -13.58
N TRP A 396 -1.23 -11.87 -12.47
CA TRP A 396 0.23 -11.77 -12.42
C TRP A 396 0.90 -12.72 -13.43
N LEU A 397 0.45 -13.97 -13.45
CA LEU A 397 1.01 -15.03 -14.28
C LEU A 397 0.75 -14.85 -15.78
N LYS A 398 -0.11 -13.93 -16.21
CA LYS A 398 -0.21 -13.54 -17.64
C LYS A 398 1.08 -12.89 -18.15
N GLY A 399 1.86 -12.29 -17.26
CA GLY A 399 3.18 -11.72 -17.59
C GLY A 399 4.20 -12.77 -18.03
N ALA A 400 3.98 -14.06 -17.76
CA ALA A 400 4.85 -15.14 -18.24
C ALA A 400 4.85 -15.28 -19.77
N THR A 401 3.86 -14.69 -20.46
CA THR A 401 3.75 -14.67 -21.92
C THR A 401 3.95 -13.27 -22.50
N LEU A 402 4.64 -12.38 -21.79
CA LEU A 402 4.92 -11.01 -22.24
C LEU A 402 5.66 -11.04 -23.59
N SER A 403 5.18 -10.28 -24.57
CA SER A 403 5.83 -10.15 -25.87
C SER A 403 6.75 -8.92 -25.93
N GLU A 404 7.69 -8.93 -26.88
CA GLU A 404 8.54 -7.76 -27.16
C GLU A 404 7.72 -6.49 -27.40
N GLU A 405 6.64 -6.58 -28.19
CA GLU A 405 5.77 -5.43 -28.46
C GLU A 405 5.07 -4.92 -27.19
N GLN A 406 4.65 -5.82 -26.31
CA GLN A 406 4.01 -5.46 -25.05
C GLN A 406 5.00 -4.80 -24.09
N LEU A 407 6.21 -5.35 -23.98
CA LEU A 407 7.28 -4.76 -23.18
C LEU A 407 7.60 -3.34 -23.65
N LYS A 408 7.83 -3.14 -24.96
CA LYS A 408 8.13 -1.80 -25.53
C LYS A 408 6.99 -0.81 -25.34
N LYS A 409 5.74 -1.24 -25.48
CA LYS A 409 4.56 -0.38 -25.27
C LYS A 409 4.36 0.01 -23.81
N GLY A 410 4.87 -0.78 -22.87
CA GLY A 410 4.78 -0.51 -21.44
C GLY A 410 5.80 0.50 -20.92
N ILE A 411 6.77 0.90 -21.75
CA ILE A 411 7.83 1.84 -21.34
C ILE A 411 7.26 3.25 -21.21
N ILE A 412 7.48 3.84 -20.03
CA ILE A 412 7.20 5.22 -19.69
C ILE A 412 8.56 5.92 -19.57
N VAL A 413 8.76 6.97 -20.37
CA VAL A 413 9.99 7.76 -20.33
C VAL A 413 9.76 9.02 -19.52
N SER A 414 10.50 9.17 -18.43
CA SER A 414 10.49 10.35 -17.56
C SER A 414 11.86 11.01 -17.53
N GLN A 415 11.91 12.25 -17.05
CA GLN A 415 13.14 13.02 -16.89
C GLN A 415 13.15 13.71 -15.54
N SER A 416 14.32 13.75 -14.89
CA SER A 416 14.60 14.58 -13.71
C SER A 416 15.84 15.42 -13.98
N VAL A 417 15.75 16.71 -13.73
CA VAL A 417 16.82 17.70 -13.96
C VAL A 417 17.04 18.58 -12.73
N ASP A 418 16.64 18.09 -11.56
CA ASP A 418 16.69 18.83 -10.29
C ASP A 418 18.14 19.13 -9.86
N ASP A 419 19.08 18.26 -10.24
CA ASP A 419 20.52 18.44 -10.11
C ASP A 419 21.17 18.43 -11.51
N PRO A 420 21.70 19.56 -11.99
CA PRO A 420 22.38 19.62 -13.28
C PRO A 420 23.60 18.69 -13.40
N SER A 421 24.20 18.29 -12.28
CA SER A 421 25.34 17.35 -12.26
C SER A 421 24.92 15.88 -12.35
N ALA A 422 23.62 15.59 -12.19
CA ALA A 422 23.07 14.24 -12.17
C ALA A 422 21.69 14.17 -12.82
N ALA A 423 21.52 14.85 -13.96
CA ALA A 423 20.28 14.82 -14.72
C ALA A 423 20.02 13.40 -15.26
N ARG A 424 18.74 13.00 -15.34
CA ARG A 424 18.34 11.62 -15.68
C ARG A 424 17.28 11.55 -16.77
N ILE A 425 17.40 10.53 -17.60
CA ILE A 425 16.32 9.97 -18.42
C ILE A 425 16.04 8.57 -17.88
N GLU A 426 14.81 8.30 -17.47
CA GLU A 426 14.40 7.03 -16.88
C GLU A 426 13.39 6.35 -17.82
N PHE A 427 13.55 5.05 -18.01
CA PHE A 427 12.75 4.17 -18.87
C PHE A 427 12.08 3.14 -17.97
N ASP A 428 11.02 3.56 -17.31
CA ASP A 428 10.29 2.72 -16.35
C ASP A 428 9.21 1.90 -17.07
N HIS A 429 8.75 0.82 -16.46
CA HIS A 429 7.56 0.10 -16.88
C HIS A 429 6.82 -0.49 -15.68
N PRO A 430 5.51 -0.75 -15.80
CA PRO A 430 4.78 -1.47 -14.77
C PRO A 430 5.45 -2.81 -14.48
N ARG A 431 5.63 -3.11 -13.19
CA ARG A 431 6.20 -4.38 -12.73
C ARG A 431 5.38 -5.54 -13.27
N SER A 432 6.05 -6.58 -13.74
CA SER A 432 5.47 -7.76 -14.37
C SER A 432 6.19 -9.04 -13.96
N PHE A 433 5.58 -10.19 -14.25
CA PHE A 433 6.21 -11.50 -13.99
C PHE A 433 7.58 -11.65 -14.69
N ASN A 434 7.79 -10.98 -15.83
CA ASN A 434 9.07 -11.00 -16.54
C ASN A 434 10.24 -10.58 -15.63
N ASP A 435 10.01 -9.59 -14.78
CA ASP A 435 11.04 -8.95 -13.94
C ASP A 435 11.55 -9.91 -12.86
N GLU A 436 10.68 -10.81 -12.38
CA GLU A 436 11.10 -11.88 -11.48
C GLU A 436 12.00 -12.91 -12.17
N MET A 437 11.82 -13.10 -13.48
CA MET A 437 12.52 -14.14 -14.22
C MET A 437 13.90 -13.69 -14.72
N LEU A 438 14.24 -12.42 -14.60
CA LEU A 438 15.50 -11.86 -15.10
C LEU A 438 16.71 -12.54 -14.42
N GLY A 439 16.69 -12.69 -13.09
CA GLY A 439 17.80 -13.28 -12.32
C GLY A 439 18.92 -12.27 -12.04
N THR A 440 20.19 -12.68 -12.06
CA THR A 440 21.35 -11.77 -11.84
C THR A 440 22.40 -11.82 -12.94
N SER A 441 22.18 -12.65 -13.97
CA SER A 441 23.15 -12.90 -15.03
C SER A 441 22.70 -12.22 -16.32
N PHE A 442 23.16 -11.00 -16.53
CA PHE A 442 22.83 -10.17 -17.70
C PHE A 442 24.09 -9.67 -18.38
N SER A 443 24.01 -9.53 -19.71
CA SER A 443 24.93 -8.71 -20.47
C SER A 443 24.08 -7.71 -21.24
N ALA A 444 24.21 -6.44 -20.89
CA ALA A 444 23.39 -5.40 -21.53
C ALA A 444 23.78 -5.12 -22.98
N GLY A 445 24.96 -5.57 -23.43
CA GLY A 445 25.52 -5.22 -24.73
C GLY A 445 25.83 -3.73 -24.84
N ASP A 446 26.09 -3.26 -26.06
CA ASP A 446 26.30 -1.83 -26.33
C ASP A 446 24.97 -1.07 -26.22
N SER A 447 24.97 0.04 -25.47
CA SER A 447 23.82 0.94 -25.31
C SER A 447 24.18 2.34 -25.83
N PRO A 448 24.21 2.54 -27.16
CA PRO A 448 24.65 3.80 -27.73
C PRO A 448 23.65 4.91 -27.43
N VAL A 449 24.16 6.03 -26.95
CA VAL A 449 23.42 7.26 -26.70
C VAL A 449 24.19 8.41 -27.32
N THR A 450 23.49 9.32 -27.99
CA THR A 450 24.07 10.54 -28.57
C THR A 450 23.18 11.72 -28.22
N PHE A 451 23.80 12.80 -27.77
CA PHE A 451 23.13 14.05 -27.44
C PHE A 451 23.23 15.03 -28.61
N PHE A 452 22.22 15.89 -28.78
CA PHE A 452 22.14 16.83 -29.90
C PHE A 452 21.68 18.20 -29.43
N THR A 453 22.10 19.24 -30.14
CA THR A 453 21.62 20.62 -29.98
C THR A 453 20.28 20.85 -30.70
N GLU A 454 19.71 22.05 -30.56
CA GLU A 454 18.49 22.50 -31.22
C GLU A 454 18.80 23.64 -32.21
N ASP A 455 18.22 23.58 -33.41
CA ASP A 455 18.31 24.63 -34.41
C ASP A 455 17.41 25.84 -34.07
N GLY A 456 17.56 26.94 -34.81
CA GLY A 456 16.74 28.14 -34.62
C GLY A 456 15.23 27.97 -34.87
N SER A 457 14.79 26.79 -35.34
CA SER A 457 13.38 26.42 -35.55
C SER A 457 12.82 25.48 -34.48
N GLY A 458 13.63 25.11 -33.49
CA GLY A 458 13.23 24.22 -32.42
C GLY A 458 13.35 22.72 -32.73
N LYS A 459 14.16 22.35 -33.74
CA LYS A 459 14.38 20.96 -34.17
C LYS A 459 15.79 20.49 -33.86
N ARG A 460 15.99 19.17 -33.78
CA ARG A 460 17.31 18.55 -33.58
C ARG A 460 18.32 19.00 -34.64
N ASP A 461 19.47 19.50 -34.19
CA ASP A 461 20.60 19.91 -35.04
C ASP A 461 21.78 18.91 -34.91
N GLY A 462 23.02 19.38 -34.74
CA GLY A 462 24.22 18.56 -34.74
C GLY A 462 24.43 17.72 -33.48
N PRO A 463 25.14 16.57 -33.59
CA PRO A 463 25.51 15.77 -32.42
C PRO A 463 26.55 16.51 -31.57
N ILE A 464 26.50 16.29 -30.26
CA ILE A 464 27.45 16.80 -29.29
C ILE A 464 28.48 15.71 -29.02
N GLU A 465 29.75 16.01 -29.28
CA GLU A 465 30.87 15.15 -28.90
C GLU A 465 31.13 15.31 -27.40
N LEU A 466 31.04 14.20 -26.66
CA LEU A 466 31.13 14.19 -25.20
C LEU A 466 32.30 13.32 -24.71
N PRO A 467 32.93 13.67 -23.58
CA PRO A 467 33.84 12.77 -22.89
C PRO A 467 33.08 11.57 -22.32
N LEU A 468 33.79 10.47 -22.07
CA LEU A 468 33.22 9.21 -21.55
C LEU A 468 32.55 9.39 -20.18
N GLU A 469 33.00 10.36 -19.40
CA GLU A 469 32.50 10.67 -18.07
C GLU A 469 31.24 11.56 -18.06
N ALA A 470 30.84 12.12 -19.21
CA ALA A 470 29.70 13.03 -19.27
C ALA A 470 28.36 12.33 -19.02
N TYR A 471 28.29 11.02 -19.23
CA TYR A 471 27.09 10.24 -18.99
C TYR A 471 27.39 8.77 -18.69
N GLU A 472 26.46 8.14 -17.97
CA GLU A 472 26.44 6.72 -17.67
C GLU A 472 25.09 6.15 -18.08
N VAL A 473 25.11 5.01 -18.77
CA VAL A 473 23.90 4.24 -19.06
C VAL A 473 23.85 3.07 -18.09
N ASP A 474 22.76 2.96 -17.33
CA ASP A 474 22.46 1.84 -16.44
C ASP A 474 21.24 1.06 -16.99
N PRO A 475 21.47 0.06 -17.85
CA PRO A 475 20.46 -0.84 -18.39
C PRO A 475 19.58 -1.55 -17.36
N LEU A 476 20.13 -1.86 -16.18
CA LEU A 476 19.40 -2.61 -15.17
C LEU A 476 18.41 -1.73 -14.41
N ARG A 477 18.76 -0.47 -14.22
CA ARG A 477 17.85 0.54 -13.69
C ARG A 477 17.02 1.24 -14.76
N GLY A 478 17.24 0.91 -16.04
CA GLY A 478 16.61 1.59 -17.17
C GLY A 478 16.87 3.10 -17.14
N ALA A 479 18.10 3.53 -16.83
CA ALA A 479 18.40 4.94 -16.61
C ALA A 479 19.60 5.40 -17.42
N ILE A 480 19.57 6.66 -17.86
CA ILE A 480 20.73 7.39 -18.39
C ILE A 480 20.96 8.57 -17.47
N THR A 481 22.09 8.59 -16.78
CA THR A 481 22.50 9.73 -15.94
C THR A 481 23.54 10.54 -16.69
N TYR A 482 23.43 11.87 -16.70
CA TYR A 482 24.34 12.75 -17.41
C TYR A 482 24.60 14.04 -16.62
N ASP A 483 25.82 14.55 -16.72
CA ASP A 483 26.27 15.78 -16.06
C ASP A 483 26.28 16.92 -17.07
N LEU A 484 25.32 17.84 -16.96
CA LEU A 484 25.19 19.01 -17.83
C LEU A 484 26.43 19.93 -17.77
N ASN A 485 27.21 19.90 -16.69
CA ASN A 485 28.42 20.71 -16.56
C ASN A 485 29.57 20.23 -17.45
N LEU A 486 29.52 18.98 -17.92
CA LEU A 486 30.51 18.39 -18.81
C LEU A 486 30.15 18.57 -20.30
N PHE A 487 29.01 19.17 -20.61
CA PHE A 487 28.57 19.40 -21.97
C PHE A 487 29.19 20.69 -22.54
N PRO A 488 29.82 20.65 -23.72
CA PRO A 488 30.39 21.85 -24.36
C PRO A 488 29.29 22.80 -24.90
N GLU A 489 28.10 22.25 -25.17
CA GLU A 489 26.94 22.94 -25.70
C GLU A 489 25.68 22.46 -24.99
N THR A 490 24.66 23.31 -24.84
CA THR A 490 23.41 22.92 -24.18
C THR A 490 22.71 21.82 -24.96
N PRO A 491 22.53 20.62 -24.39
CA PRO A 491 21.86 19.53 -25.08
C PRO A 491 20.35 19.79 -25.09
N ALA A 492 19.71 19.47 -26.21
CA ALA A 492 18.27 19.62 -26.40
C ALA A 492 17.58 18.29 -26.72
N TYR A 493 18.30 17.31 -27.25
CA TYR A 493 17.79 15.98 -27.54
C TYR A 493 18.77 14.89 -27.12
N ALA A 494 18.25 13.76 -26.68
CA ALA A 494 18.99 12.51 -26.55
C ALA A 494 18.37 11.46 -27.48
N VAL A 495 19.21 10.77 -28.25
CA VAL A 495 18.79 9.73 -29.20
C VAL A 495 19.65 8.52 -28.95
N GLY A 496 19.04 7.35 -28.85
CA GLY A 496 19.80 6.14 -28.57
C GLY A 496 18.94 4.89 -28.52
N SER A 497 19.52 3.84 -27.94
CA SER A 497 18.84 2.59 -27.66
C SER A 497 19.05 2.18 -26.21
N MET A 498 17.96 1.92 -25.50
CA MET A 498 17.97 1.34 -24.17
C MET A 498 17.72 -0.17 -24.27
N PRO A 499 18.64 -1.03 -23.82
CA PRO A 499 18.39 -2.47 -23.73
C PRO A 499 17.34 -2.77 -22.65
N LEU A 500 16.32 -3.53 -23.03
CA LEU A 500 15.32 -4.13 -22.15
C LEU A 500 15.53 -5.65 -22.13
N PHE A 501 15.13 -6.33 -21.06
CA PHE A 501 15.34 -7.78 -20.92
C PHE A 501 14.00 -8.53 -20.95
N LEU A 502 13.91 -9.53 -21.81
CA LEU A 502 12.70 -10.34 -22.00
C LEU A 502 12.99 -11.83 -21.81
N ALA A 503 12.36 -12.44 -20.81
CA ALA A 503 12.48 -13.85 -20.48
C ALA A 503 11.49 -14.70 -21.30
N THR A 504 11.98 -15.80 -21.88
CA THR A 504 11.12 -16.84 -22.45
C THR A 504 10.80 -17.86 -21.36
N VAL A 505 9.52 -17.96 -20.98
CA VAL A 505 9.08 -18.79 -19.86
C VAL A 505 8.29 -20.01 -20.33
N ALA A 506 8.76 -21.21 -19.96
CA ALA A 506 8.03 -22.45 -20.13
C ALA A 506 7.14 -22.72 -18.90
N LYS A 507 5.85 -22.91 -19.14
CA LYS A 507 4.85 -23.25 -18.11
C LYS A 507 4.55 -24.75 -18.12
N GLN A 508 4.50 -25.37 -16.94
CA GLN A 508 4.06 -26.76 -16.78
C GLN A 508 3.13 -26.90 -15.57
N THR A 509 2.32 -27.97 -15.56
CA THR A 509 1.50 -28.35 -14.41
C THR A 509 1.91 -29.74 -13.95
N LEU A 510 2.16 -29.87 -12.65
CA LEU A 510 2.60 -31.10 -12.00
C LEU A 510 1.54 -31.53 -10.99
N ASP A 511 1.24 -32.83 -10.96
CA ASP A 511 0.39 -33.42 -9.93
C ASP A 511 1.19 -33.65 -8.64
N ALA A 512 0.65 -33.25 -7.49
CA ALA A 512 1.32 -33.36 -6.19
C ALA A 512 1.66 -34.81 -5.80
N HIS A 513 0.93 -35.79 -6.33
CA HIS A 513 1.18 -37.21 -6.06
C HIS A 513 2.30 -37.80 -6.92
N THR A 514 2.68 -37.12 -8.01
CA THR A 514 3.71 -37.60 -8.95
C THR A 514 4.72 -36.52 -9.28
N LEU A 515 5.27 -35.88 -8.23
CA LEU A 515 6.29 -34.85 -8.39
C LEU A 515 7.61 -35.44 -8.93
N PRO A 516 8.32 -34.72 -9.83
CA PRO A 516 9.63 -35.14 -10.31
C PRO A 516 10.67 -35.12 -9.19
N LYS A 517 11.77 -35.84 -9.40
CA LYS A 517 12.90 -35.84 -8.45
C LYS A 517 13.38 -34.41 -8.19
N GLY A 518 13.57 -34.08 -6.92
CA GLY A 518 13.99 -32.74 -6.48
C GLY A 518 12.83 -31.87 -5.99
N LEU A 519 11.57 -32.29 -6.19
CA LEU A 519 10.39 -31.67 -5.60
C LEU A 519 9.73 -32.66 -4.64
N GLU A 520 9.33 -32.20 -3.46
CA GLU A 520 8.62 -33.01 -2.47
C GLU A 520 7.60 -32.14 -1.72
N LEU A 521 6.37 -32.62 -1.56
CA LEU A 521 5.36 -31.96 -0.73
C LEU A 521 5.27 -32.65 0.63
N LYS A 522 5.40 -31.88 1.71
CA LYS A 522 5.23 -32.30 3.11
C LYS A 522 4.06 -31.54 3.71
N GLY A 523 2.84 -32.04 3.49
CA GLY A 523 1.62 -31.30 3.82
C GLY A 523 1.54 -30.04 2.96
N ASN A 524 1.51 -28.87 3.60
CA ASN A 524 1.45 -27.57 2.93
C ASN A 524 2.82 -26.98 2.55
N ALA A 525 3.92 -27.70 2.79
CA ALA A 525 5.28 -27.25 2.52
C ALA A 525 5.85 -27.92 1.26
N LEU A 526 6.18 -27.13 0.23
CA LEU A 526 6.88 -27.57 -0.97
C LEU A 526 8.39 -27.44 -0.76
N VAL A 527 9.10 -28.57 -0.82
CA VAL A 527 10.57 -28.63 -0.78
C VAL A 527 11.11 -28.67 -2.20
N VAL A 528 12.04 -27.77 -2.51
CA VAL A 528 12.63 -27.57 -3.84
C VAL A 528 14.14 -27.73 -3.75
N ASP A 529 14.70 -28.73 -4.44
CA ASP A 529 16.16 -28.88 -4.62
C ASP A 529 16.69 -27.78 -5.55
N LEU A 530 17.45 -26.85 -4.98
CA LEU A 530 17.92 -25.65 -5.68
C LEU A 530 19.05 -25.92 -6.68
N LYS A 531 19.65 -27.12 -6.63
CA LYS A 531 20.60 -27.55 -7.67
C LYS A 531 19.88 -28.00 -8.94
N LEU A 532 18.71 -28.62 -8.80
CA LEU A 532 17.89 -29.07 -9.92
C LEU A 532 16.94 -27.97 -10.42
N PHE A 533 16.48 -27.11 -9.52
CA PHE A 533 15.56 -26.02 -9.79
C PHE A 533 16.11 -24.71 -9.23
N PRO A 534 17.09 -24.06 -9.91
CA PRO A 534 17.67 -22.81 -9.44
C PRO A 534 16.62 -21.71 -9.26
N ALA A 535 16.64 -21.03 -8.11
CA ALA A 535 15.66 -19.99 -7.77
C ALA A 535 15.66 -18.80 -8.74
N GLN A 536 16.75 -18.57 -9.49
CA GLN A 536 16.80 -17.50 -10.50
C GLN A 536 16.07 -17.86 -11.81
N GLU A 537 15.73 -19.13 -12.01
CA GLU A 537 15.14 -19.63 -13.25
C GLU A 537 13.76 -20.25 -13.05
N TRP A 538 13.38 -20.59 -11.82
CA TRP A 538 12.16 -21.31 -11.52
C TRP A 538 11.24 -20.53 -10.57
N ARG A 539 9.95 -20.57 -10.86
CA ARG A 539 8.87 -20.17 -9.93
C ARG A 539 7.87 -21.31 -9.79
N PHE A 540 7.30 -21.41 -8.59
CA PHE A 540 6.35 -22.46 -8.21
C PHE A 540 5.11 -21.83 -7.61
N PHE A 541 3.95 -22.18 -8.14
CA PHE A 541 2.66 -21.77 -7.62
C PHE A 541 1.84 -23.01 -7.27
N ALA A 542 1.22 -23.01 -6.10
CA ALA A 542 0.42 -24.15 -5.65
C ALA A 542 -1.06 -23.94 -5.96
N LYS A 543 -1.76 -25.02 -6.31
CA LYS A 543 -3.22 -25.07 -6.41
C LYS A 543 -3.78 -26.18 -5.54
N ASP A 544 -4.97 -25.98 -5.01
CA ASP A 544 -5.76 -27.03 -4.37
C ASP A 544 -6.56 -27.86 -5.41
N ASP A 545 -7.39 -28.77 -4.92
CA ASP A 545 -8.26 -29.62 -5.75
C ASP A 545 -9.39 -28.85 -6.46
N SER A 546 -9.81 -27.71 -5.90
CA SER A 546 -10.75 -26.79 -6.55
C SER A 546 -10.12 -26.06 -7.75
N GLY A 547 -8.79 -26.06 -7.85
CA GLY A 547 -8.03 -25.46 -8.93
C GLY A 547 -7.67 -24.00 -8.70
N ASN A 548 -7.94 -23.47 -7.50
CA ASN A 548 -7.61 -22.12 -7.10
C ASN A 548 -6.15 -22.05 -6.64
N TYR A 549 -5.47 -20.93 -6.90
CA TYR A 549 -4.10 -20.72 -6.42
C TYR A 549 -4.10 -20.52 -4.91
N LEU A 550 -3.23 -21.23 -4.21
CA LEU A 550 -3.02 -21.07 -2.77
C LEU A 550 -2.02 -19.96 -2.52
N LYS A 551 -2.32 -19.11 -1.52
CA LYS A 551 -1.43 -18.03 -1.11
C LYS A 551 -0.19 -18.59 -0.39
N GLU A 552 0.99 -18.17 -0.83
CA GLU A 552 2.25 -18.45 -0.13
C GLU A 552 2.31 -17.63 1.16
N ILE A 553 2.66 -18.31 2.26
CA ILE A 553 2.86 -17.72 3.59
C ILE A 553 4.26 -17.10 3.66
N LEU A 554 5.28 -17.91 3.37
CA LEU A 554 6.70 -17.56 3.38
C LEU A 554 7.52 -18.66 2.70
N SER A 555 8.77 -18.33 2.37
CA SER A 555 9.79 -19.26 1.90
C SER A 555 11.03 -19.22 2.79
N VAL A 556 11.65 -20.39 3.02
CA VAL A 556 12.96 -20.51 3.71
C VAL A 556 13.98 -21.20 2.82
N THR A 557 15.16 -20.61 2.69
CA THR A 557 16.30 -21.19 1.99
C THR A 557 17.23 -21.90 2.98
N HIS A 558 17.62 -23.13 2.67
CA HIS A 558 18.49 -23.95 3.50
C HIS A 558 19.90 -24.06 2.90
N ASP A 559 20.86 -23.33 3.48
CA ASP A 559 22.22 -23.17 2.96
C ASP A 559 23.21 -24.22 3.52
N ALA A 560 24.23 -24.57 2.75
CA ALA A 560 25.24 -25.54 3.16
C ALA A 560 26.02 -25.09 4.41
N SER A 561 26.31 -23.81 4.52
CA SER A 561 26.96 -23.10 5.63
C SER A 561 26.58 -21.61 5.55
N ALA A 562 27.01 -20.78 6.51
CA ALA A 562 26.67 -19.36 6.54
C ALA A 562 27.09 -18.57 5.28
N GLU A 563 28.16 -19.02 4.61
CA GLU A 563 28.65 -18.47 3.33
C GLU A 563 28.57 -19.52 2.20
N GLY A 564 27.88 -20.63 2.45
CA GLY A 564 27.79 -21.75 1.53
C GLY A 564 26.64 -21.58 0.54
N PRO A 565 26.62 -22.37 -0.56
CA PRO A 565 25.52 -22.32 -1.51
C PRO A 565 24.21 -22.82 -0.88
N ALA A 566 23.11 -22.30 -1.41
CA ALA A 566 21.76 -22.79 -1.11
C ALA A 566 21.58 -24.24 -1.59
N LEU A 567 21.05 -25.11 -0.73
CA LEU A 567 20.82 -26.53 -1.05
C LEU A 567 19.38 -26.78 -1.51
N PHE A 568 18.42 -26.32 -0.72
CA PHE A 568 17.00 -26.46 -1.01
C PHE A 568 16.21 -25.29 -0.43
N ALA A 569 15.06 -24.98 -1.03
CA ALA A 569 14.10 -24.03 -0.49
C ALA A 569 12.84 -24.76 0.00
N VAL A 570 12.13 -24.17 0.94
CA VAL A 570 10.84 -24.65 1.42
C VAL A 570 9.82 -23.52 1.33
N HIS A 571 8.77 -23.72 0.52
CA HIS A 571 7.66 -22.77 0.36
C HIS A 571 6.44 -23.27 1.13
N TYR A 572 5.87 -22.44 2.00
CA TYR A 572 4.72 -22.79 2.83
C TYR A 572 3.47 -22.10 2.31
N PHE A 573 2.37 -22.84 2.16
CA PHE A 573 1.11 -22.30 1.63
C PHE A 573 -0.03 -22.34 2.65
N TYR A 574 -0.98 -21.41 2.52
CA TYR A 574 -2.25 -21.42 3.24
C TYR A 574 -3.23 -22.44 2.61
N GLY A 575 -3.08 -23.71 2.96
CA GLY A 575 -3.91 -24.80 2.45
C GLY A 575 -3.07 -26.00 2.04
N GLN A 576 -3.69 -27.00 1.41
CA GLN A 576 -2.99 -28.21 0.97
C GLN A 576 -2.86 -28.23 -0.56
N PRO A 577 -1.64 -28.10 -1.11
CA PRO A 577 -1.42 -28.21 -2.54
C PRO A 577 -1.77 -29.62 -3.05
N THR A 578 -2.55 -29.69 -4.13
CA THR A 578 -2.80 -30.93 -4.88
C THR A 578 -2.19 -30.86 -6.29
N ARG A 579 -1.86 -29.65 -6.77
CA ARG A 579 -1.14 -29.43 -8.02
C ARG A 579 -0.13 -28.30 -7.85
N LEU A 580 0.94 -28.37 -8.61
CA LEU A 580 1.90 -27.28 -8.78
C LEU A 580 1.86 -26.79 -10.20
N GLU A 581 1.98 -25.48 -10.37
CA GLU A 581 2.23 -24.84 -11.64
C GLU A 581 3.63 -24.25 -11.62
N THR A 582 4.47 -24.69 -12.55
CA THR A 582 5.88 -24.30 -12.62
C THR A 582 6.13 -23.41 -13.81
N TYR A 583 7.01 -22.44 -13.61
CA TYR A 583 7.42 -21.46 -14.60
C TYR A 583 8.93 -21.46 -14.65
N GLN A 584 9.49 -21.90 -15.77
CA GLN A 584 10.93 -22.01 -16.00
C GLN A 584 11.37 -20.97 -17.02
N ARG A 585 12.35 -20.12 -16.71
CA ARG A 585 13.05 -19.34 -17.73
C ARG A 585 13.90 -20.30 -18.56
N THR A 586 13.61 -20.34 -19.86
CA THR A 586 14.32 -21.16 -20.85
C THR A 586 15.27 -20.36 -21.73
N ASP A 587 15.00 -19.06 -21.86
CA ASP A 587 15.87 -18.13 -22.58
C ASP A 587 15.72 -16.71 -22.00
N LEU A 588 16.72 -15.86 -22.23
CA LEU A 588 16.70 -14.44 -21.88
C LEU A 588 17.25 -13.64 -23.04
N THR A 589 16.43 -12.76 -23.58
CA THR A 589 16.75 -11.97 -24.77
C THR A 589 16.84 -10.48 -24.45
N THR A 590 17.80 -9.80 -25.07
CA THR A 590 17.91 -8.33 -24.98
C THR A 590 17.13 -7.71 -26.12
N VAL A 591 16.14 -6.90 -25.77
CA VAL A 591 15.26 -6.15 -26.66
C VAL A 591 15.74 -4.71 -26.73
N GLN A 592 16.03 -4.21 -27.92
CA GLN A 592 16.47 -2.82 -28.09
C GLN A 592 15.28 -1.87 -28.18
N TYR A 593 15.17 -0.94 -27.23
CA TYR A 593 14.19 0.15 -27.22
C TYR A 593 14.83 1.44 -27.75
N GLY A 594 14.55 1.73 -29.02
CA GLY A 594 15.00 2.98 -29.64
C GLY A 594 14.19 4.16 -29.13
N PHE A 595 14.87 5.24 -28.76
CA PHE A 595 14.25 6.46 -28.23
C PHE A 595 14.80 7.73 -28.88
N GLU A 596 13.95 8.75 -28.89
CA GLU A 596 14.31 10.14 -29.14
C GLU A 596 13.56 11.00 -28.11
N VAL A 597 14.30 11.63 -27.21
CA VAL A 597 13.75 12.40 -26.09
C VAL A 597 14.17 13.86 -26.23
N LYS A 598 13.21 14.77 -26.18
CA LYS A 598 13.49 16.21 -26.03
C LYS A 598 13.80 16.49 -24.56
N LEU A 599 14.97 17.05 -24.28
CA LEU A 599 15.46 17.20 -22.92
C LEU A 599 14.74 18.34 -22.18
N ALA A 600 14.39 18.08 -20.92
CA ALA A 600 13.87 19.10 -20.03
C ALA A 600 14.97 20.15 -19.78
N LYS A 601 14.58 21.43 -19.73
CA LYS A 601 15.51 22.51 -19.39
C LYS A 601 15.65 22.55 -17.87
N ALA A 602 16.89 22.48 -17.36
CA ALA A 602 17.16 22.72 -15.95
C ALA A 602 16.72 24.14 -15.58
N ASP A 603 15.96 24.29 -14.49
CA ASP A 603 15.61 25.60 -13.96
C ASP A 603 16.81 26.16 -13.18
N LEU A 604 17.70 26.86 -13.89
CA LEU A 604 18.92 27.44 -13.33
C LEU A 604 18.65 28.71 -12.50
N SER A 605 17.38 29.10 -12.28
CA SER A 605 17.02 30.32 -11.56
C SER A 605 17.39 30.32 -10.07
N HIS A 606 17.71 29.16 -9.49
CA HIS A 606 18.13 29.02 -8.10
C HIS A 606 19.65 29.14 -7.85
N LEU A 607 20.48 29.22 -8.91
CA LEU A 607 21.95 29.35 -8.77
C LEU A 607 22.43 30.81 -8.64
N ASP A 608 21.52 31.78 -8.74
CA ASP A 608 21.79 33.23 -8.64
C ASP A 608 21.32 33.85 -7.29
N GLN A 609 21.15 33.07 -6.20
CA GLN A 609 20.90 33.60 -4.84
C GLN A 609 22.06 33.41 -3.86
#